data_AF-A0A260MQX5-F1
#
_entry.id   AF-A0A260MQX5-F1
#
_cell.length_a   1.000
_cell.length_b   1.000
_cell.length_c   1.000
_cell.angle_alpha   90.00
_cell.angle_beta   90.00
_cell.angle_gamma   90.00
#
_symmetry.space_group_name_H-M   'P 1'
#
loop_
_entity.id
_entity.type
_entity.pdbx_description
1 polymer ?
#
loop_
_entity_poly.entity_id
_entity_poly.type
_entity_poly.pdbx_seq_one_letter_code
_entity_poly.pdbx_strand_id
1 'polypeptide(L)'
;MPERLTVNVTMPPELAGGQVQAYLEELGFEVAHTSAPDVWALTEPAASMDCVDFMTVRTLSGSEADVDDELVDLPQDPYVSRLDHGRVVEERLRAIRQMSAGAVGSFLYGLQLPVITASDRALSAAVQDASRELAGTSDDDDEHPFDRHAVHVVRYGNATHRRIRFPGFVLRLNQDPELLDDIRRGPIDVDETIFASGSSILSSVLIPASHLGPLLAARSPWVWAFQANRVSGAVIFTLGTDIVGRSPVPYEAHQVLPRSPVGRLPQRQEPPAPEAWGAAVAWWVAQMNSVLGHLLNPCLFADADGDYLPYAQQNRLMEFADLLQRVTSTLLSLHDDYAAGVLMWSAMDLIEATWLSWDLTALCKPSVAAKALQQVRERMPADVQSVLLPYAAFGVEALTEVGDGFFIKNYRRSEKVILKLPGGADKSLSLDDAVSQFMRLRRNTTHGFDKPDPVRDRLFAQHNGRLPATLMYLPLLYLMYIMSDPDDLRRRLLRRSARRRRTQ
;
A
#
# COMPACT_ATOMS: atom_id res chain seq x y z
N MET A 1 -4.73 26.72 -18.21
CA MET A 1 -3.86 25.56 -17.94
C MET A 1 -3.17 25.80 -16.62
N PRO A 2 -3.03 24.79 -15.75
CA PRO A 2 -2.24 24.94 -14.52
C PRO A 2 -0.81 25.34 -14.88
N GLU A 3 -0.24 26.25 -14.10
CA GLU A 3 1.13 26.72 -14.26
C GLU A 3 2.10 25.54 -14.01
N ARG A 4 3.03 25.31 -14.94
CA ARG A 4 4.04 24.26 -14.83
C ARG A 4 5.03 24.64 -13.74
N LEU A 5 5.32 23.70 -12.85
CA LEU A 5 6.24 23.96 -11.75
C LEU A 5 7.69 23.76 -12.19
N THR A 6 8.57 24.62 -11.71
CA THR A 6 10.02 24.53 -11.89
C THR A 6 10.70 24.47 -10.53
N VAL A 7 11.75 23.68 -10.42
CA VAL A 7 12.62 23.59 -9.23
C VAL A 7 14.08 23.55 -9.66
N ASN A 8 14.94 24.20 -8.88
CA ASN A 8 16.38 24.12 -9.08
C ASN A 8 16.93 22.89 -8.35
N VAL A 9 17.80 22.14 -9.02
CA VAL A 9 18.51 21.01 -8.44
C VAL A 9 20.01 21.21 -8.63
N THR A 10 20.77 21.15 -7.53
CA THR A 10 22.22 21.13 -7.59
C THR A 10 22.70 19.72 -7.93
N MET A 11 23.31 19.57 -9.11
CA MET A 11 23.96 18.35 -9.56
C MET A 11 25.30 18.67 -10.23
N PRO A 12 26.41 18.13 -9.70
CA PRO A 12 27.74 18.29 -10.29
C PRO A 12 27.79 17.84 -11.75
N PRO A 13 28.41 18.63 -12.66
CA PRO A 13 28.42 18.35 -14.08
C PRO A 13 29.14 17.05 -14.45
N GLU A 14 30.02 16.53 -13.58
CA GLU A 14 30.78 15.31 -13.80
C GLU A 14 29.94 14.02 -13.69
N LEU A 15 28.73 14.11 -13.14
CA LEU A 15 27.82 12.98 -13.02
C LEU A 15 27.33 12.50 -14.38
N ALA A 16 26.90 11.23 -14.44
CA ALA A 16 26.44 10.58 -15.68
C ALA A 16 27.45 10.73 -16.85
N GLY A 17 28.75 10.68 -16.56
CA GLY A 17 29.80 10.81 -17.58
C GLY A 17 29.83 12.18 -18.26
N GLY A 18 29.42 13.25 -17.58
CA GLY A 18 29.30 14.59 -18.17
C GLY A 18 27.94 14.88 -18.82
N GLN A 19 27.00 13.94 -18.78
CA GLN A 19 25.71 14.02 -19.48
C GLN A 19 24.53 14.20 -18.51
N VAL A 20 24.70 15.06 -17.50
CA VAL A 20 23.67 15.33 -16.48
C VAL A 20 22.34 15.78 -17.10
N GLN A 21 22.38 16.62 -18.13
CA GLN A 21 21.18 17.04 -18.84
C GLN A 21 20.41 15.85 -19.41
N ALA A 22 21.08 14.97 -20.17
CA ALA A 22 20.46 13.80 -20.78
C ALA A 22 19.91 12.84 -19.70
N TYR A 23 20.64 12.65 -18.58
CA TYR A 23 20.15 11.86 -17.46
C TYR A 23 18.85 12.43 -16.86
N LEU A 24 18.77 13.75 -16.67
CA LEU A 24 17.59 14.43 -16.14
C LEU A 24 16.42 14.43 -17.14
N GLU A 25 16.70 14.53 -18.44
CA GLU A 25 15.71 14.40 -19.52
C GLU A 25 15.18 12.96 -19.62
N GLU A 26 16.03 11.95 -19.45
CA GLU A 26 15.64 10.53 -19.37
C GLU A 26 14.76 10.23 -18.15
N LEU A 27 14.88 11.00 -17.07
CA LEU A 27 13.92 10.94 -15.99
C LEU A 27 12.55 11.44 -16.43
N GLY A 28 12.42 12.22 -17.50
CA GLY A 28 11.17 12.72 -18.06
C GLY A 28 10.83 14.16 -17.62
N PHE A 29 11.85 15.00 -17.41
CA PHE A 29 11.70 16.42 -17.12
C PHE A 29 12.17 17.27 -18.29
N GLU A 30 11.62 18.48 -18.41
CA GLU A 30 12.25 19.51 -19.24
C GLU A 30 13.36 20.16 -18.42
N VAL A 31 14.57 20.19 -18.98
CA VAL A 31 15.79 20.57 -18.26
C VAL A 31 16.39 21.81 -18.90
N ALA A 32 16.69 22.81 -18.08
CA ALA A 32 17.44 23.99 -18.49
C ALA A 32 18.63 24.21 -17.56
N HIS A 33 19.75 24.65 -18.12
CA HIS A 33 20.91 25.06 -17.34
C HIS A 33 20.64 26.45 -16.75
N THR A 34 20.98 26.66 -15.47
CA THR A 34 20.85 27.97 -14.83
C THR A 34 22.13 28.80 -15.00
N SER A 35 22.21 29.99 -14.41
CA SER A 35 23.47 30.75 -14.43
C SER A 35 24.61 30.11 -13.62
N ALA A 36 24.31 29.16 -12.73
CA ALA A 36 25.31 28.43 -11.95
C ALA A 36 25.66 27.10 -12.64
N PRO A 37 26.96 26.72 -12.70
CA PRO A 37 27.44 25.59 -13.50
C PRO A 37 26.89 24.23 -13.05
N ASP A 38 26.57 24.10 -11.77
CA ASP A 38 26.11 22.90 -11.09
C ASP A 38 24.62 22.92 -10.77
N VAL A 39 23.87 23.92 -11.21
CA VAL A 39 22.45 24.05 -10.90
C VAL A 39 21.61 23.94 -12.17
N TRP A 40 20.66 23.00 -12.13
CA TRP A 40 19.77 22.65 -13.22
C TRP A 40 18.32 23.00 -12.84
N ALA A 41 17.62 23.69 -13.72
CA ALA A 41 16.19 23.95 -13.57
C ALA A 41 15.41 22.77 -14.18
N LEU A 42 14.70 22.03 -13.33
CA LEU A 42 13.78 20.96 -13.72
C LEU A 42 12.37 21.52 -13.79
N THR A 43 11.71 21.34 -14.94
CA THR A 43 10.32 21.74 -15.14
C THR A 43 9.46 20.51 -15.42
N GLU A 44 8.27 20.44 -14.79
CA GLU A 44 7.26 19.40 -15.10
C GLU A 44 7.01 19.34 -16.61
N PRO A 45 6.94 18.18 -17.28
CA PRO A 45 6.76 18.11 -18.73
C PRO A 45 5.49 18.84 -19.24
N ALA A 46 5.53 19.34 -20.49
CA ALA A 46 4.38 20.01 -21.11
C ALA A 46 3.16 19.09 -21.30
N ALA A 47 3.40 17.83 -21.64
CA ALA A 47 2.42 16.77 -21.47
C ALA A 47 2.35 16.48 -19.96
N SER A 48 1.16 16.53 -19.35
CA SER A 48 0.96 16.30 -17.92
C SER A 48 1.81 15.13 -17.39
N MET A 49 2.16 15.16 -16.11
CA MET A 49 2.81 14.04 -15.43
C MET A 49 2.03 12.72 -15.55
N ASP A 50 0.74 12.77 -15.90
CA ASP A 50 -0.12 11.62 -16.23
C ASP A 50 0.35 10.84 -17.48
N CYS A 51 1.23 11.42 -18.29
CA CYS A 51 1.81 10.78 -19.48
C CYS A 51 3.06 9.95 -19.19
N VAL A 52 3.55 9.93 -17.94
CA VAL A 52 4.67 9.06 -17.54
C VAL A 52 4.10 7.77 -16.95
N ASP A 53 4.41 6.65 -17.60
CA ASP A 53 4.04 5.32 -17.17
C ASP A 53 4.92 4.85 -16.00
N PHE A 54 4.60 5.28 -14.78
CA PHE A 54 5.28 4.78 -13.58
C PHE A 54 4.93 3.34 -13.25
N MET A 55 3.67 2.99 -13.44
CA MET A 55 3.13 1.66 -13.19
C MET A 55 2.07 1.36 -14.24
N THR A 56 2.20 0.24 -14.93
CA THR A 56 1.27 -0.19 -15.98
C THR A 56 0.79 -1.60 -15.72
N VAL A 57 -0.33 -1.95 -16.35
CA VAL A 57 -0.91 -3.28 -16.27
C VAL A 57 -1.45 -3.72 -17.62
N ARG A 58 -1.24 -4.99 -17.92
CA ARG A 58 -1.75 -5.68 -19.09
C ARG A 58 -2.35 -7.00 -18.66
N THR A 59 -3.54 -7.32 -19.15
CA THR A 59 -4.15 -8.63 -18.96
C THR A 59 -3.72 -9.51 -20.12
N LEU A 60 -3.19 -10.69 -19.83
CA LEU A 60 -2.79 -11.63 -20.86
C LEU A 60 -4.05 -12.30 -21.45
N SER A 61 -4.31 -12.06 -22.73
CA SER A 61 -5.23 -12.87 -23.52
C SER A 61 -4.54 -14.20 -23.85
N GLY A 62 -5.27 -15.32 -23.82
CA GLY A 62 -4.72 -16.68 -23.90
C GLY A 62 -3.98 -17.08 -25.20
N SER A 63 -3.50 -16.14 -26.03
CA SER A 63 -2.65 -16.44 -27.18
C SER A 63 -1.17 -16.42 -26.77
N GLU A 64 -0.38 -17.42 -27.18
CA GLU A 64 1.03 -17.55 -26.75
C GLU A 64 1.90 -16.35 -27.18
N ALA A 65 1.62 -15.77 -28.36
CA ALA A 65 2.38 -14.64 -28.89
C ALA A 65 2.18 -13.35 -28.07
N ASP A 66 0.98 -13.11 -27.55
CA ASP A 66 0.70 -11.94 -26.70
C ASP A 66 1.45 -12.05 -25.35
N VAL A 67 1.70 -13.27 -24.86
CA VAL A 67 2.34 -13.51 -23.57
C VAL A 67 3.84 -13.21 -23.61
N ASP A 68 4.52 -13.59 -24.69
CA ASP A 68 5.97 -13.36 -24.81
C ASP A 68 6.30 -11.86 -24.83
N ASP A 69 5.61 -11.09 -25.67
CA ASP A 69 5.79 -9.63 -25.80
C ASP A 69 5.46 -8.90 -24.47
N GLU A 70 4.44 -9.39 -23.75
CA GLU A 70 4.00 -8.81 -22.49
C GLU A 70 4.78 -9.29 -21.25
N LEU A 71 5.82 -10.12 -21.42
CA LEU A 71 6.70 -10.53 -20.32
C LEU A 71 8.17 -10.14 -20.52
N VAL A 72 8.53 -9.60 -21.71
CA VAL A 72 9.81 -8.91 -21.92
C VAL A 72 9.93 -7.79 -20.89
N ASP A 73 11.10 -7.68 -20.24
CA ASP A 73 11.44 -6.69 -19.19
C ASP A 73 10.89 -6.94 -17.77
N LEU A 74 10.63 -8.20 -17.42
CA LEU A 74 10.41 -8.61 -16.02
C LEU A 74 11.57 -9.46 -15.49
N PRO A 75 12.75 -8.85 -15.23
CA PRO A 75 13.94 -9.59 -14.85
C PRO A 75 13.75 -10.34 -13.54
N GLN A 76 14.32 -11.54 -13.50
CA GLN A 76 14.41 -12.35 -12.30
C GLN A 76 15.22 -11.62 -11.21
N ASP A 77 14.80 -11.80 -9.95
CA ASP A 77 15.57 -11.32 -8.81
C ASP A 77 16.96 -12.02 -8.75
N PRO A 78 18.07 -11.26 -8.70
CA PRO A 78 19.42 -11.83 -8.60
C PRO A 78 19.60 -12.78 -7.41
N TYR A 79 18.92 -12.55 -6.28
CA TYR A 79 18.98 -13.46 -5.14
C TYR A 79 18.31 -14.81 -5.44
N VAL A 80 17.22 -14.79 -6.20
CA VAL A 80 16.49 -16.00 -6.60
C VAL A 80 17.33 -16.85 -7.57
N SER A 81 18.11 -16.20 -8.43
CA SER A 81 19.05 -16.91 -9.34
C SER A 81 20.14 -17.71 -8.59
N ARG A 82 20.38 -17.40 -7.32
CA ARG A 82 21.36 -18.09 -6.45
C ARG A 82 20.76 -19.25 -5.67
N LEU A 83 19.45 -19.46 -5.75
CA LEU A 83 18.78 -20.58 -5.09
C LEU A 83 19.11 -21.90 -5.81
N ASP A 84 19.25 -22.95 -5.02
CA ASP A 84 19.42 -24.31 -5.56
C ASP A 84 18.12 -24.77 -6.24
N HIS A 85 18.17 -24.91 -7.57
CA HIS A 85 17.04 -25.38 -8.38
C HIS A 85 16.48 -26.72 -7.89
N GLY A 86 17.32 -27.65 -7.42
CA GLY A 86 16.87 -28.93 -6.88
C GLY A 86 15.95 -28.77 -5.67
N ARG A 87 16.30 -27.85 -4.77
CA ARG A 87 15.50 -27.52 -3.58
C ARG A 87 14.20 -26.80 -3.95
N VAL A 88 14.21 -25.93 -4.95
CA VAL A 88 12.99 -25.28 -5.45
C VAL A 88 12.00 -26.31 -5.98
N VAL A 89 12.47 -27.28 -6.77
CA VAL A 89 11.61 -28.37 -7.28
C VAL A 89 11.09 -29.23 -6.15
N GLU A 90 11.94 -29.59 -5.17
CA GLU A 90 11.51 -30.36 -4.00
C GLU A 90 10.43 -29.64 -3.19
N GLU A 91 10.61 -28.35 -2.91
CA GLU A 91 9.63 -27.54 -2.19
C GLU A 91 8.33 -27.36 -2.99
N ARG A 92 8.39 -27.20 -4.32
CA ARG A 92 7.20 -27.19 -5.17
C ARG A 92 6.43 -28.51 -5.05
N LEU A 93 7.11 -29.64 -5.18
CA LEU A 93 6.49 -30.96 -5.05
C LEU A 93 5.90 -31.18 -3.65
N ARG A 94 6.58 -30.68 -2.61
CA ARG A 94 6.06 -30.70 -1.23
C ARG A 94 4.77 -29.87 -1.12
N ALA A 95 4.74 -28.68 -1.70
CA ALA A 95 3.59 -27.79 -1.67
C ALA A 95 2.38 -28.41 -2.40
N ILE A 96 2.61 -29.03 -3.57
CA ILE A 96 1.57 -29.77 -4.32
C ILE A 96 1.06 -30.96 -3.51
N ARG A 97 1.94 -31.75 -2.88
CA ARG A 97 1.50 -32.90 -2.03
C ARG A 97 0.62 -32.47 -0.86
N GLN A 98 0.82 -31.28 -0.32
CA GLN A 98 -0.01 -30.75 0.77
C GLN A 98 -1.42 -30.34 0.29
N MET A 99 -1.59 -30.02 -1.00
CA MET A 99 -2.91 -29.76 -1.59
C MET A 99 -3.85 -30.96 -1.41
N SER A 100 -3.35 -32.18 -1.62
CA SER A 100 -4.10 -33.42 -1.41
C SER A 100 -4.56 -33.62 0.04
N ALA A 101 -4.03 -32.84 0.99
CA ALA A 101 -4.47 -32.78 2.39
C ALA A 101 -5.37 -31.57 2.69
N GLY A 102 -5.92 -30.92 1.66
CA GLY A 102 -6.84 -29.77 1.78
C GLY A 102 -6.16 -28.40 1.91
N ALA A 103 -4.83 -28.30 1.73
CA ALA A 103 -4.09 -27.05 1.89
C ALA A 103 -4.01 -26.24 0.58
N VAL A 104 -5.10 -25.56 0.20
CA VAL A 104 -5.15 -24.73 -1.03
C VAL A 104 -4.06 -23.64 -1.05
N GLY A 105 -3.68 -23.09 0.11
CA GLY A 105 -2.57 -22.13 0.21
C GLY A 105 -1.23 -22.70 -0.27
N SER A 106 -0.94 -23.97 0.04
CA SER A 106 0.27 -24.65 -0.43
C SER A 106 0.22 -24.87 -1.95
N PHE A 107 -0.96 -25.13 -2.52
CA PHE A 107 -1.11 -25.20 -3.98
C PHE A 107 -0.77 -23.87 -4.67
N LEU A 108 -1.37 -22.76 -4.21
CA LEU A 108 -1.08 -21.44 -4.78
C LEU A 108 0.41 -21.08 -4.67
N TYR A 109 1.06 -21.43 -3.55
CA TYR A 109 2.51 -21.27 -3.41
C TYR A 109 3.30 -22.15 -4.40
N GLY A 110 2.84 -23.39 -4.63
CA GLY A 110 3.40 -24.30 -5.64
C GLY A 110 3.30 -23.77 -7.08
N LEU A 111 2.24 -23.03 -7.40
CA LEU A 111 2.07 -22.33 -8.69
C LEU A 111 2.95 -21.07 -8.79
N GLN A 112 3.12 -20.35 -7.69
CA GLN A 112 3.91 -19.13 -7.62
C GLN A 112 5.42 -19.39 -7.81
N LEU A 113 5.93 -20.49 -7.25
CA LEU A 113 7.36 -20.82 -7.22
C LEU A 113 8.03 -20.86 -8.62
N PRO A 114 7.50 -21.60 -9.62
CA PRO A 114 8.05 -21.58 -10.97
C PRO A 114 8.14 -20.20 -11.59
N VAL A 115 7.12 -19.36 -11.38
CA VAL A 115 7.08 -18.00 -11.97
C VAL A 115 8.12 -17.08 -11.31
N ILE A 116 8.29 -17.17 -9.98
CA ILE A 116 9.32 -16.38 -9.27
C ILE A 116 10.74 -16.83 -9.69
N THR A 117 10.94 -18.13 -9.86
CA THR A 117 12.28 -18.72 -10.08
C THR A 117 12.66 -18.91 -11.55
N ALA A 118 11.74 -18.70 -12.47
CA ALA A 118 12.00 -18.76 -13.90
C ALA A 118 13.02 -17.70 -14.32
N SER A 119 13.99 -18.09 -15.13
CA SER A 119 14.82 -17.15 -15.89
C SER A 119 13.94 -16.31 -16.83
N ASP A 120 14.45 -15.15 -17.26
CA ASP A 120 13.71 -14.23 -18.13
C ASP A 120 13.21 -14.92 -19.41
N ARG A 121 14.02 -15.84 -19.98
CA ARG A 121 13.66 -16.61 -21.18
C ARG A 121 12.60 -17.69 -20.96
N ALA A 122 12.43 -18.14 -19.71
CA ALA A 122 11.50 -19.21 -19.35
C ALA A 122 10.22 -18.68 -18.67
N LEU A 123 10.13 -17.36 -18.45
CA LEU A 123 9.04 -16.76 -17.70
C LEU A 123 7.68 -16.99 -18.35
N SER A 124 7.59 -16.81 -19.67
CA SER A 124 6.35 -17.03 -20.43
C SER A 124 5.81 -18.45 -20.27
N ALA A 125 6.67 -19.45 -20.52
CA ALA A 125 6.32 -20.85 -20.31
C ALA A 125 5.88 -21.13 -18.86
N ALA A 126 6.60 -20.60 -17.86
CA ALA A 126 6.23 -20.78 -16.46
C ALA A 126 4.88 -20.13 -16.09
N VAL A 127 4.56 -18.97 -16.65
CA VAL A 127 3.26 -18.29 -16.46
C VAL A 127 2.13 -19.08 -17.12
N GLN A 128 2.33 -19.57 -18.35
CA GLN A 128 1.37 -20.40 -19.06
C GLN A 128 1.14 -21.75 -18.37
N ASP A 129 2.20 -22.38 -17.87
CA ASP A 129 2.11 -23.62 -17.07
C ASP A 129 1.31 -23.38 -15.80
N ALA A 130 1.62 -22.33 -15.03
CA ALA A 130 0.88 -21.99 -13.81
C ALA A 130 -0.60 -21.67 -14.08
N SER A 131 -0.89 -20.96 -15.17
CA SER A 131 -2.27 -20.68 -15.60
C SER A 131 -3.02 -21.96 -16.00
N ARG A 132 -2.39 -22.85 -16.77
CA ARG A 132 -2.99 -24.16 -17.13
C ARG A 132 -3.21 -25.06 -15.92
N GLU A 133 -2.26 -25.11 -15.00
CA GLU A 133 -2.39 -25.88 -13.75
C GLU A 133 -3.51 -25.33 -12.86
N LEU A 134 -3.66 -24.00 -12.79
CA LEU A 134 -4.76 -23.36 -12.07
C LEU A 134 -6.12 -23.71 -12.68
N ALA A 135 -6.25 -23.62 -14.01
CA ALA A 135 -7.46 -24.00 -14.74
C ALA A 135 -7.81 -25.49 -14.58
N GLY A 136 -6.80 -26.36 -14.62
CA GLY A 136 -6.97 -27.81 -14.52
C GLY A 136 -7.31 -28.32 -13.11
N THR A 137 -7.43 -27.44 -12.12
CA THR A 137 -7.85 -27.82 -10.78
C THR A 137 -9.34 -28.18 -10.80
N SER A 138 -9.68 -29.36 -10.28
CA SER A 138 -11.06 -29.77 -10.00
C SER A 138 -11.26 -29.95 -8.50
N ASP A 139 -12.49 -29.74 -8.03
CA ASP A 139 -12.89 -30.10 -6.67
C ASP A 139 -13.53 -31.50 -6.60
N ASP A 140 -14.06 -31.86 -5.44
CA ASP A 140 -14.66 -33.18 -5.18
C ASP A 140 -15.93 -33.45 -6.02
N ASP A 141 -16.55 -32.41 -6.58
CA ASP A 141 -17.76 -32.48 -7.41
C ASP A 141 -17.44 -32.38 -8.92
N ASP A 142 -16.16 -32.54 -9.31
CA ASP A 142 -15.64 -32.29 -10.65
C ASP A 142 -15.89 -30.86 -11.17
N GLU A 143 -16.16 -29.89 -10.29
CA GLU A 143 -16.24 -28.49 -10.67
C GLU A 143 -14.83 -27.91 -10.80
N HIS A 144 -14.65 -26.98 -11.74
CA HIS A 144 -13.39 -26.28 -11.96
C HIS A 144 -13.47 -24.87 -11.35
N PRO A 145 -13.11 -24.70 -10.06
CA PRO A 145 -13.38 -23.47 -9.31
C PRO A 145 -12.64 -22.24 -9.87
N PHE A 146 -11.61 -22.46 -10.69
CA PHE A 146 -10.74 -21.42 -11.22
C PHE A 146 -10.80 -21.30 -12.76
N ASP A 147 -11.84 -21.84 -13.42
CA ASP A 147 -12.02 -21.72 -14.87
C ASP A 147 -12.06 -20.26 -15.36
N ARG A 148 -12.43 -19.34 -14.47
CA ARG A 148 -12.53 -17.91 -14.74
C ARG A 148 -11.32 -17.12 -14.24
N HIS A 149 -10.20 -17.78 -13.98
CA HIS A 149 -8.97 -17.11 -13.61
C HIS A 149 -8.47 -16.21 -14.75
N ALA A 150 -7.63 -15.24 -14.40
CA ALA A 150 -6.97 -14.37 -15.37
C ALA A 150 -5.56 -14.04 -14.88
N VAL A 151 -4.69 -13.71 -15.84
CA VAL A 151 -3.31 -13.34 -15.57
C VAL A 151 -3.10 -11.88 -15.94
N HIS A 152 -2.56 -11.11 -15.01
CA HIS A 152 -2.23 -9.70 -15.20
C HIS A 152 -0.75 -9.47 -14.97
N VAL A 153 -0.13 -8.77 -15.90
CA VAL A 153 1.26 -8.35 -15.79
C VAL A 153 1.29 -6.89 -15.36
N VAL A 154 1.86 -6.63 -14.20
CA VAL A 154 2.11 -5.30 -13.69
C VAL A 154 3.59 -4.96 -13.90
N ARG A 155 3.88 -3.82 -14.51
CA ARG A 155 5.25 -3.34 -14.77
C ARG A 155 5.48 -1.97 -14.16
N TYR A 156 6.71 -1.73 -13.72
CA TYR A 156 7.19 -0.39 -13.44
C TYR A 156 7.92 0.16 -14.66
N GLY A 157 7.63 1.41 -15.01
CA GLY A 157 8.38 2.07 -16.08
C GLY A 157 9.85 2.27 -15.72
N ASN A 158 10.69 2.39 -16.75
CA ASN A 158 12.13 2.62 -16.59
C ASN A 158 12.44 3.87 -15.75
N ALA A 159 11.61 4.91 -15.85
CA ALA A 159 11.76 6.13 -15.07
C ALA A 159 11.46 5.91 -13.57
N THR A 160 10.62 4.94 -13.20
CA THR A 160 10.16 4.73 -11.83
C THR A 160 11.30 4.41 -10.88
N HIS A 161 12.09 3.39 -11.20
CA HIS A 161 13.22 2.97 -10.35
C HIS A 161 14.23 4.12 -10.17
N ARG A 162 14.51 4.85 -11.25
CA ARG A 162 15.45 5.97 -11.21
C ARG A 162 14.90 7.15 -10.40
N ARG A 163 13.64 7.53 -10.60
CA ARG A 163 12.99 8.61 -9.84
C ARG A 163 12.77 8.28 -8.36
N ILE A 164 12.53 7.01 -8.00
CA ILE A 164 12.46 6.59 -6.59
C ILE A 164 13.83 6.78 -5.90
N ARG A 165 14.94 6.51 -6.62
CA ARG A 165 16.30 6.65 -6.08
C ARG A 165 16.83 8.08 -6.13
N PHE A 166 16.31 8.91 -7.03
CA PHE A 166 16.72 10.29 -7.25
C PHE A 166 16.85 11.14 -5.95
N PRO A 167 15.84 11.22 -5.07
CA PRO A 167 15.96 11.98 -3.83
C PRO A 167 17.13 11.48 -2.96
N GLY A 168 17.28 10.17 -2.81
CA GLY A 168 18.37 9.58 -2.02
C GLY A 168 19.76 9.87 -2.61
N PHE A 169 19.87 9.89 -3.94
CA PHE A 169 21.08 10.26 -4.65
C PHE A 169 21.47 11.72 -4.40
N VAL A 170 20.54 12.66 -4.60
CA VAL A 170 20.78 14.10 -4.35
C VAL A 170 21.06 14.36 -2.85
N LEU A 171 20.36 13.68 -1.95
CA LEU A 171 20.63 13.75 -0.51
C LEU A 171 22.07 13.37 -0.16
N ARG A 172 22.58 12.30 -0.78
CA ARG A 172 23.94 11.83 -0.52
C ARG A 172 24.97 12.85 -1.01
N LEU A 173 24.78 13.43 -2.19
CA LEU A 173 25.63 14.53 -2.68
C LEU A 173 25.61 15.74 -1.74
N ASN A 174 24.44 16.09 -1.19
CA ASN A 174 24.31 17.21 -0.28
C ASN A 174 24.96 16.97 1.10
N GLN A 175 25.05 15.71 1.54
CA GLN A 175 25.54 15.34 2.86
C GLN A 175 27.01 14.90 2.88
N ASP A 176 27.55 14.49 1.73
CA ASP A 176 28.92 14.01 1.61
C ASP A 176 29.65 14.76 0.48
N PRO A 177 30.29 15.90 0.80
CA PRO A 177 31.08 16.67 -0.16
C PRO A 177 32.27 15.88 -0.72
N GLU A 178 32.78 14.88 0.00
CA GLU A 178 33.95 14.08 -0.41
C GLU A 178 33.59 13.02 -1.46
N LEU A 179 32.31 12.66 -1.59
CA LEU A 179 31.83 11.68 -2.57
C LEU A 179 32.28 12.01 -4.00
N LEU A 180 32.32 13.29 -4.36
CA LEU A 180 32.75 13.70 -5.70
C LEU A 180 34.23 13.42 -5.93
N ASP A 181 35.05 13.61 -4.91
CA ASP A 181 36.47 13.28 -4.99
C ASP A 181 36.68 11.77 -5.07
N ASP A 182 35.84 10.98 -4.40
CA ASP A 182 35.87 9.52 -4.51
C ASP A 182 35.42 9.02 -5.89
N ILE A 183 34.35 9.59 -6.47
CA ILE A 183 33.94 9.31 -7.86
C ILE A 183 35.07 9.68 -8.84
N ARG A 184 35.78 10.78 -8.60
CA ARG A 184 36.92 11.21 -9.43
C ARG A 184 38.13 10.27 -9.32
N ARG A 185 38.34 9.64 -8.16
CA ARG A 185 39.47 8.72 -7.92
C ARG A 185 39.33 7.37 -8.62
N GLY A 186 38.12 7.00 -9.05
CA GLY A 186 37.88 5.79 -9.83
C GLY A 186 36.56 5.10 -9.47
N PRO A 187 36.30 3.90 -10.04
CA PRO A 187 35.11 3.13 -9.70
C PRO A 187 35.12 2.80 -8.21
N ILE A 188 34.10 3.27 -7.50
CA ILE A 188 33.86 2.94 -6.09
C ILE A 188 33.46 1.46 -6.04
N ASP A 189 34.03 0.72 -5.09
CA ASP A 189 33.72 -0.71 -4.90
C ASP A 189 32.22 -0.89 -4.62
N VAL A 190 31.56 -1.65 -5.50
CA VAL A 190 30.10 -1.79 -5.55
C VAL A 190 29.57 -2.74 -4.48
N ASP A 191 30.46 -3.48 -3.80
CA ASP A 191 30.12 -4.36 -2.69
C ASP A 191 29.84 -3.59 -1.38
N GLU A 192 30.27 -2.33 -1.27
CA GLU A 192 29.88 -1.43 -0.19
C GLU A 192 28.59 -0.67 -0.55
N THR A 193 27.69 -0.46 0.43
CA THR A 193 26.42 0.23 0.17
C THR A 193 26.63 1.74 0.04
N ILE A 194 27.00 2.21 -1.16
CA ILE A 194 27.32 3.62 -1.45
C ILE A 194 26.09 4.54 -1.25
N PHE A 195 24.88 4.04 -1.56
CA PHE A 195 23.62 4.78 -1.42
C PHE A 195 22.65 4.07 -0.46
N ALA A 196 22.88 4.24 0.85
CA ALA A 196 22.13 3.53 1.90
C ALA A 196 20.95 4.32 2.51
N SER A 197 20.79 5.62 2.20
CA SER A 197 19.79 6.46 2.88
C SER A 197 18.36 5.93 2.69
N GLY A 198 17.76 5.44 3.78
CA GLY A 198 16.44 4.83 3.75
C GLY A 198 16.35 3.55 2.90
N SER A 199 17.47 2.92 2.52
CA SER A 199 17.48 1.84 1.54
C SER A 199 16.70 0.60 1.95
N SER A 200 16.63 0.27 3.25
CA SER A 200 15.85 -0.87 3.78
C SER A 200 14.35 -0.59 3.84
N ILE A 201 13.96 0.66 4.01
CA ILE A 201 12.55 1.08 4.00
C ILE A 201 12.10 1.25 2.56
N LEU A 202 12.88 1.95 1.73
CA LEU A 202 12.62 2.09 0.31
C LEU A 202 12.82 0.79 -0.46
N SER A 203 13.58 -0.19 0.02
CA SER A 203 13.59 -1.52 -0.61
C SER A 203 12.21 -2.16 -0.53
N SER A 204 11.41 -1.86 0.51
CA SER A 204 10.01 -2.29 0.54
C SER A 204 9.17 -1.60 -0.54
N VAL A 205 9.43 -0.33 -0.88
CA VAL A 205 8.82 0.39 -2.04
C VAL A 205 9.29 -0.18 -3.37
N LEU A 206 10.59 -0.45 -3.47
CA LEU A 206 11.24 -0.89 -4.71
C LEU A 206 10.92 -2.34 -5.03
N ILE A 207 10.56 -3.15 -4.03
CA ILE A 207 10.00 -4.48 -4.23
C ILE A 207 8.52 -4.31 -4.61
N PRO A 208 8.11 -4.75 -5.81
CA PRO A 208 6.75 -4.62 -6.34
C PRO A 208 5.61 -5.04 -5.42
N ALA A 209 5.91 -5.93 -4.46
CA ALA A 209 4.96 -6.52 -3.55
C ALA A 209 4.22 -5.51 -2.66
N SER A 210 4.85 -4.40 -2.25
CA SER A 210 4.25 -3.47 -1.29
C SER A 210 3.12 -2.63 -1.88
N HIS A 211 3.27 -2.18 -3.13
CA HIS A 211 2.24 -1.41 -3.84
C HIS A 211 0.97 -2.20 -4.13
N LEU A 212 1.10 -3.52 -4.26
CA LEU A 212 -0.01 -4.44 -4.56
C LEU A 212 -0.56 -5.12 -3.30
N GLY A 213 0.14 -5.04 -2.15
CA GLY A 213 -0.28 -5.66 -0.91
C GLY A 213 -1.71 -5.31 -0.49
N PRO A 214 -2.10 -4.02 -0.39
CA PRO A 214 -3.45 -3.66 0.01
C PRO A 214 -4.52 -4.06 -1.01
N LEU A 215 -4.19 -4.07 -2.31
CA LEU A 215 -5.06 -4.58 -3.37
C LEU A 215 -5.40 -6.06 -3.11
N LEU A 216 -4.36 -6.89 -3.01
CA LEU A 216 -4.52 -8.34 -2.85
C LEU A 216 -5.17 -8.69 -1.50
N ALA A 217 -4.89 -7.89 -0.46
CA ALA A 217 -5.47 -8.06 0.86
C ALA A 217 -6.84 -7.37 1.06
N ALA A 218 -7.36 -6.64 0.07
CA ALA A 218 -8.60 -5.85 0.20
C ALA A 218 -9.82 -6.69 0.60
N ARG A 219 -9.81 -7.98 0.22
CA ARG A 219 -10.84 -8.96 0.60
C ARG A 219 -10.39 -9.94 1.66
N SER A 220 -9.26 -9.73 2.33
CA SER A 220 -8.80 -10.60 3.42
C SER A 220 -9.91 -10.74 4.48
N PRO A 221 -10.14 -11.92 5.11
CA PRO A 221 -9.45 -13.21 5.00
C PRO A 221 -9.67 -14.03 3.71
N TRP A 222 -10.46 -13.54 2.75
CA TRP A 222 -10.66 -14.23 1.48
C TRP A 222 -9.55 -13.88 0.51
N VAL A 223 -9.00 -14.89 -0.15
CA VAL A 223 -7.96 -14.77 -1.18
C VAL A 223 -8.65 -14.84 -2.52
N TRP A 224 -8.48 -13.81 -3.34
CA TRP A 224 -9.06 -13.71 -4.68
C TRP A 224 -8.00 -13.64 -5.78
N ALA A 225 -6.74 -13.42 -5.38
CA ALA A 225 -5.60 -13.38 -6.26
C ALA A 225 -4.30 -13.70 -5.49
N PHE A 226 -3.29 -14.16 -6.21
CA PHE A 226 -1.91 -14.23 -5.72
C PHE A 226 -0.97 -13.59 -6.74
N GLN A 227 0.23 -13.20 -6.30
CA GLN A 227 1.22 -12.56 -7.16
C GLN A 227 2.55 -13.29 -7.14
N ALA A 228 3.26 -13.34 -8.26
CA ALA A 228 4.66 -13.71 -8.35
C ALA A 228 5.50 -12.46 -8.60
N ASN A 229 6.34 -12.09 -7.63
CA ASN A 229 7.15 -10.87 -7.71
C ASN A 229 8.34 -11.05 -8.68
N ARG A 230 8.64 -9.99 -9.43
CA ARG A 230 9.84 -9.84 -10.27
C ARG A 230 10.53 -8.52 -9.89
N VAL A 231 11.71 -8.22 -10.41
CA VAL A 231 12.44 -7.00 -10.00
C VAL A 231 11.70 -5.73 -10.45
N SER A 232 11.21 -5.73 -11.69
CA SER A 232 10.57 -4.56 -12.32
C SER A 232 9.05 -4.70 -12.43
N GLY A 233 8.43 -5.57 -11.62
CA GLY A 233 6.99 -5.80 -11.70
C GLY A 233 6.50 -7.03 -10.97
N ALA A 234 5.28 -7.46 -11.30
CA ALA A 234 4.68 -8.66 -10.75
C ALA A 234 3.73 -9.31 -11.76
N VAL A 235 3.60 -10.63 -11.70
CA VAL A 235 2.54 -11.37 -12.40
C VAL A 235 1.46 -11.70 -11.37
N ILE A 236 0.24 -11.23 -11.58
CA ILE A 236 -0.91 -11.46 -10.71
C ILE A 236 -1.83 -12.48 -11.36
N PHE A 237 -2.20 -13.50 -10.61
CA PHE A 237 -3.20 -14.49 -10.98
C PHE A 237 -4.46 -14.21 -10.18
N THR A 238 -5.51 -13.66 -10.81
CA THR A 238 -6.83 -13.58 -10.19
C THR A 238 -7.52 -14.92 -10.32
N LEU A 239 -8.18 -15.40 -9.28
CA LEU A 239 -8.75 -16.74 -9.23
C LEU A 239 -10.12 -16.85 -9.91
N GLY A 240 -10.73 -15.74 -10.32
CA GLY A 240 -12.11 -15.70 -10.85
C GLY A 240 -13.20 -15.86 -9.78
N THR A 241 -12.80 -16.21 -8.56
CA THR A 241 -13.62 -16.34 -7.35
C THR A 241 -12.76 -15.95 -6.14
N ASP A 242 -13.35 -15.95 -4.94
CA ASP A 242 -12.59 -15.85 -3.70
C ASP A 242 -12.63 -17.16 -2.90
N ILE A 243 -11.53 -17.51 -2.26
CA ILE A 243 -11.37 -18.71 -1.43
C ILE A 243 -11.01 -18.33 -0.01
N VAL A 244 -11.21 -19.25 0.94
CA VAL A 244 -10.84 -19.00 2.34
C VAL A 244 -9.31 -19.04 2.47
N GLY A 245 -8.69 -17.92 2.85
CA GLY A 245 -7.25 -17.83 3.07
C GLY A 245 -6.78 -18.36 4.44
N ARG A 246 -7.71 -18.74 5.30
CA ARG A 246 -7.44 -19.20 6.67
C ARG A 246 -7.70 -20.69 6.80
N SER A 247 -6.71 -21.42 7.31
CA SER A 247 -6.90 -22.79 7.75
C SER A 247 -7.59 -22.87 9.12
N PRO A 248 -8.52 -23.81 9.32
CA PRO A 248 -9.02 -24.14 10.65
C PRO A 248 -7.94 -24.85 11.49
N VAL A 249 -6.95 -25.49 10.87
CA VAL A 249 -5.90 -26.26 11.54
C VAL A 249 -4.59 -25.47 11.55
N PRO A 250 -3.90 -25.36 12.70
CA PRO A 250 -2.59 -24.72 12.77
C PRO A 250 -1.56 -25.45 11.89
N TYR A 251 -0.97 -24.76 10.91
CA TYR A 251 0.06 -25.32 10.01
C TYR A 251 1.48 -25.08 10.50
N GLU A 252 1.69 -24.05 11.32
CA GLU A 252 3.01 -23.66 11.81
C GLU A 252 3.09 -23.76 13.32
N ALA A 253 4.25 -24.17 13.84
CA ALA A 253 4.48 -24.32 15.28
C ALA A 253 4.19 -23.03 16.07
N HIS A 254 4.41 -21.85 15.47
CA HIS A 254 4.12 -20.57 16.12
C HIS A 254 2.62 -20.38 16.43
N GLN A 255 1.73 -21.05 15.69
CA GLN A 255 0.28 -20.91 15.83
C GLN A 255 -0.28 -21.67 17.05
N VAL A 256 0.54 -22.46 17.75
CA VAL A 256 0.17 -23.10 19.03
C VAL A 256 0.42 -22.19 20.24
N LEU A 257 1.12 -21.07 20.05
CA LEU A 257 1.37 -20.11 21.11
C LEU A 257 0.10 -19.34 21.48
N PRO A 258 0.00 -18.84 22.74
CA PRO A 258 -1.14 -18.04 23.16
C PRO A 258 -1.33 -16.82 22.25
N ARG A 259 -2.57 -16.59 21.81
CA ARG A 259 -2.96 -15.46 20.97
C ARG A 259 -4.33 -14.96 21.39
N SER A 260 -4.61 -13.69 21.09
CA SER A 260 -5.97 -13.15 21.30
C SER A 260 -6.96 -13.96 20.45
N PRO A 261 -8.11 -14.36 21.01
CA PRO A 261 -9.12 -15.05 20.22
C PRO A 261 -9.55 -14.12 19.09
N VAL A 262 -9.46 -14.60 17.86
CA VAL A 262 -10.03 -13.90 16.71
C VAL A 262 -11.54 -13.89 16.88
N GLY A 263 -12.16 -12.73 16.75
CA GLY A 263 -13.61 -12.59 16.71
C GLY A 263 -14.24 -13.40 15.57
N ARG A 264 -15.54 -13.17 15.33
CA ARG A 264 -16.21 -13.73 14.15
C ARG A 264 -15.51 -13.19 12.91
N LEU A 265 -15.13 -14.07 11.98
CA LEU A 265 -14.71 -13.63 10.65
C LEU A 265 -15.81 -12.74 10.05
N PRO A 266 -15.47 -11.75 9.21
CA PRO A 266 -16.49 -10.97 8.53
C PRO A 266 -17.42 -11.90 7.75
N GLN A 267 -18.58 -11.40 7.34
CA GLN A 267 -19.42 -12.16 6.45
C GLN A 267 -18.77 -12.21 5.05
N ARG A 268 -18.62 -13.41 4.48
CA ARG A 268 -18.21 -13.57 3.09
C ARG A 268 -19.18 -12.83 2.20
N GLN A 269 -18.66 -12.01 1.30
CA GLN A 269 -19.45 -11.29 0.33
C GLN A 269 -19.68 -12.16 -0.90
N GLU A 270 -20.78 -11.94 -1.61
CA GLU A 270 -21.00 -12.61 -2.88
C GLU A 270 -19.83 -12.31 -3.83
N PRO A 271 -19.32 -13.33 -4.56
CA PRO A 271 -18.31 -13.10 -5.56
C PRO A 271 -18.82 -12.11 -6.63
N PRO A 272 -18.02 -11.10 -7.01
CA PRO A 272 -18.36 -10.20 -8.09
C PRO A 272 -18.36 -10.91 -9.45
N ALA A 273 -18.78 -10.18 -10.49
CA ALA A 273 -18.66 -10.67 -11.86
C ALA A 273 -17.18 -10.97 -12.21
N PRO A 274 -16.89 -11.99 -13.03
CA PRO A 274 -15.51 -12.40 -13.36
C PRO A 274 -14.63 -11.26 -13.88
N GLU A 275 -15.19 -10.37 -14.68
CA GLU A 275 -14.48 -9.24 -15.29
C GLU A 275 -14.09 -8.17 -14.26
N ALA A 276 -14.81 -8.10 -13.14
CA ALA A 276 -14.58 -7.12 -12.08
C ALA A 276 -13.22 -7.31 -11.41
N TRP A 277 -12.72 -8.54 -11.33
CA TRP A 277 -11.40 -8.85 -10.75
C TRP A 277 -10.29 -8.14 -11.51
N GLY A 278 -10.28 -8.27 -12.84
CA GLY A 278 -9.31 -7.61 -13.70
C GLY A 278 -9.48 -6.08 -13.70
N ALA A 279 -10.74 -5.60 -13.69
CA ALA A 279 -11.03 -4.17 -13.58
C ALA A 279 -10.48 -3.57 -12.27
N ALA A 280 -10.52 -4.31 -11.17
CA ALA A 280 -9.97 -3.86 -9.89
C ALA A 280 -8.45 -3.75 -9.91
N VAL A 281 -7.74 -4.72 -10.50
CA VAL A 281 -6.29 -4.64 -10.71
C VAL A 281 -5.95 -3.43 -11.59
N ALA A 282 -6.66 -3.27 -12.71
CA ALA A 282 -6.45 -2.16 -13.64
C ALA A 282 -6.64 -0.79 -13.00
N TRP A 283 -7.74 -0.62 -12.25
CA TRP A 283 -8.02 0.62 -11.54
C TRP A 283 -6.98 0.92 -10.47
N TRP A 284 -6.59 -0.08 -9.67
CA TRP A 284 -5.58 0.10 -8.62
C TRP A 284 -4.25 0.58 -9.20
N VAL A 285 -3.78 -0.06 -10.27
CA VAL A 285 -2.53 0.30 -10.95
C VAL A 285 -2.62 1.71 -11.54
N ALA A 286 -3.75 2.10 -12.12
CA ALA A 286 -3.95 3.46 -12.64
C ALA A 286 -3.91 4.53 -11.52
N GLN A 287 -4.54 4.26 -10.37
CA GLN A 287 -4.45 5.18 -9.23
C GLN A 287 -3.04 5.24 -8.64
N MET A 288 -2.36 4.10 -8.53
CA MET A 288 -0.96 4.03 -8.09
C MET A 288 -0.05 4.81 -9.03
N ASN A 289 -0.24 4.69 -10.35
CA ASN A 289 0.50 5.46 -11.36
C ASN A 289 0.35 6.97 -11.11
N SER A 290 -0.88 7.43 -10.88
CA SER A 290 -1.19 8.84 -10.61
C SER A 290 -0.56 9.34 -9.30
N VAL A 291 -0.68 8.56 -8.22
CA VAL A 291 -0.07 8.87 -6.92
C VAL A 291 1.45 8.93 -7.01
N LEU A 292 2.07 7.94 -7.68
CA LEU A 292 3.51 7.93 -7.94
C LEU A 292 3.93 9.12 -8.79
N GLY A 293 3.12 9.54 -9.76
CA GLY A 293 3.36 10.75 -10.53
C GLY A 293 3.52 11.99 -9.66
N HIS A 294 2.77 12.12 -8.57
CA HIS A 294 2.97 13.22 -7.62
C HIS A 294 4.17 12.97 -6.68
N LEU A 295 4.30 11.77 -6.12
CA LEU A 295 5.36 11.49 -5.15
C LEU A 295 6.77 11.47 -5.76
N LEU A 296 6.87 11.15 -7.05
CA LEU A 296 8.12 11.09 -7.82
C LEU A 296 8.44 12.40 -8.56
N ASN A 297 7.64 13.45 -8.38
CA ASN A 297 7.85 14.75 -8.99
C ASN A 297 8.62 15.70 -8.07
N PRO A 298 9.92 15.98 -8.31
CA PRO A 298 10.73 16.86 -7.48
C PRO A 298 10.20 18.30 -7.45
N CYS A 299 9.47 18.74 -8.47
CA CYS A 299 8.90 20.10 -8.55
C CYS A 299 7.85 20.36 -7.45
N LEU A 300 7.31 19.31 -6.82
CA LEU A 300 6.39 19.43 -5.68
C LEU A 300 7.12 19.57 -4.32
N PHE A 301 8.45 19.51 -4.33
CA PHE A 301 9.30 19.50 -3.14
C PHE A 301 10.35 20.61 -3.18
N ALA A 302 9.92 21.84 -3.41
CA ALA A 302 10.77 23.03 -3.37
C ALA A 302 10.69 23.78 -2.03
N ASP A 303 11.74 24.50 -1.67
CA ASP A 303 11.74 25.50 -0.59
C ASP A 303 11.21 26.87 -1.06
N ALA A 304 11.49 27.92 -0.26
CA ALA A 304 11.12 29.30 -0.52
C ALA A 304 11.76 29.87 -1.78
N ASP A 305 13.03 29.55 -2.00
CA ASP A 305 13.88 30.09 -3.05
C ASP A 305 13.70 29.31 -4.37
N GLY A 306 12.98 28.19 -4.31
CA GLY A 306 12.71 27.34 -5.47
C GLY A 306 13.72 26.21 -5.61
N ASP A 307 14.52 25.95 -4.58
CA ASP A 307 15.50 24.89 -4.55
C ASP A 307 14.88 23.58 -4.06
N TYR A 308 15.33 22.48 -4.65
CA TYR A 308 14.80 21.16 -4.40
C TYR A 308 15.20 20.65 -3.01
N LEU A 309 14.22 20.10 -2.29
CA LEU A 309 14.36 19.49 -0.97
C LEU A 309 14.31 17.96 -1.07
N PRO A 310 15.44 17.28 -1.36
CA PRO A 310 15.47 15.83 -1.53
C PRO A 310 14.98 15.07 -0.28
N TYR A 311 15.31 15.55 0.92
CA TYR A 311 14.85 14.93 2.18
C TYR A 311 13.34 14.98 2.35
N ALA A 312 12.69 16.03 1.85
CA ALA A 312 11.25 16.14 1.93
C ALA A 312 10.56 15.10 1.06
N GLN A 313 11.05 14.92 -0.17
CA GLN A 313 10.53 13.91 -1.09
C GLN A 313 10.84 12.49 -0.57
N GLN A 314 12.09 12.23 -0.15
CA GLN A 314 12.51 10.95 0.43
C GLN A 314 11.60 10.53 1.59
N ASN A 315 11.34 11.45 2.54
CA ASN A 315 10.46 11.16 3.68
C ASN A 315 9.04 10.83 3.23
N ARG A 316 8.49 11.53 2.21
CA ARG A 316 7.15 11.21 1.71
C ARG A 316 7.09 9.84 1.03
N LEU A 317 8.12 9.46 0.28
CA LEU A 317 8.20 8.14 -0.34
C LEU A 317 8.25 7.03 0.72
N MET A 318 9.09 7.19 1.75
CA MET A 318 9.17 6.24 2.87
C MET A 318 7.84 6.13 3.63
N GLU A 319 7.19 7.25 3.93
CA GLU A 319 5.90 7.25 4.62
C GLU A 319 4.78 6.63 3.79
N PHE A 320 4.87 6.67 2.45
CA PHE A 320 3.88 6.03 1.59
C PHE A 320 4.07 4.52 1.58
N ALA A 321 5.34 4.08 1.47
CA ALA A 321 5.74 2.68 1.64
C ALA A 321 5.17 2.07 2.91
N ASP A 322 5.44 2.76 4.02
CA ASP A 322 5.06 2.33 5.36
C ASP A 322 3.55 2.25 5.49
N LEU A 323 2.81 3.19 4.88
CA LEU A 323 1.36 3.15 4.88
C LEU A 323 0.83 1.89 4.19
N LEU A 324 1.30 1.61 2.97
CA LEU A 324 0.89 0.42 2.21
C LEU A 324 1.24 -0.86 2.96
N GLN A 325 2.43 -0.93 3.56
CA GLN A 325 2.88 -2.09 4.33
C GLN A 325 2.05 -2.28 5.60
N ARG A 326 1.76 -1.21 6.34
CA ARG A 326 0.94 -1.25 7.56
C ARG A 326 -0.49 -1.68 7.25
N VAL A 327 -1.11 -1.10 6.22
CA VAL A 327 -2.45 -1.52 5.76
C VAL A 327 -2.45 -3.00 5.40
N THR A 328 -1.49 -3.45 4.59
CA THR A 328 -1.38 -4.86 4.20
C THR A 328 -1.22 -5.76 5.43
N SER A 329 -0.30 -5.41 6.33
CA SER A 329 -0.01 -6.19 7.53
C SER A 329 -1.19 -6.24 8.49
N THR A 330 -1.95 -5.14 8.63
CA THR A 330 -3.22 -5.12 9.35
C THR A 330 -4.21 -6.12 8.77
N LEU A 331 -4.41 -6.09 7.44
CA LEU A 331 -5.37 -6.97 6.75
C LEU A 331 -4.95 -8.44 6.75
N LEU A 332 -3.64 -8.72 6.79
CA LEU A 332 -3.10 -10.09 6.85
C LEU A 332 -2.95 -10.63 8.28
N SER A 333 -3.18 -9.82 9.32
CA SER A 333 -3.11 -10.24 10.74
C SER A 333 -4.37 -11.01 11.18
N LEU A 334 -4.72 -12.06 10.41
CA LEU A 334 -5.97 -12.81 10.51
C LEU A 334 -6.11 -13.71 11.74
N HIS A 335 -5.03 -13.85 12.50
CA HIS A 335 -4.91 -14.77 13.62
C HIS A 335 -4.78 -14.09 14.97
N ASP A 336 -4.70 -12.76 15.02
CA ASP A 336 -4.51 -12.00 16.25
C ASP A 336 -5.14 -10.61 16.15
N ASP A 337 -6.34 -10.48 16.73
CA ASP A 337 -7.10 -9.21 16.77
C ASP A 337 -6.34 -8.10 17.50
N TYR A 338 -5.48 -8.44 18.47
CA TYR A 338 -4.68 -7.44 19.19
C TYR A 338 -3.58 -6.88 18.29
N ALA A 339 -2.82 -7.76 17.62
CA ALA A 339 -1.80 -7.34 16.67
C ALA A 339 -2.41 -6.54 15.51
N ALA A 340 -3.54 -7.01 14.95
CA ALA A 340 -4.28 -6.30 13.91
C ALA A 340 -4.70 -4.89 14.39
N GLY A 341 -5.19 -4.78 15.64
CA GLY A 341 -5.55 -3.49 16.25
C GLY A 341 -4.36 -2.54 16.43
N VAL A 342 -3.21 -3.02 16.89
CA VAL A 342 -1.99 -2.21 17.01
C VAL A 342 -1.52 -1.71 15.64
N LEU A 343 -1.50 -2.58 14.64
CA LEU A 343 -1.13 -2.22 13.27
C LEU A 343 -2.14 -1.25 12.64
N MET A 344 -3.43 -1.43 12.92
CA MET A 344 -4.48 -0.52 12.49
C MET A 344 -4.25 0.89 13.04
N TRP A 345 -3.99 1.05 14.34
CA TRP A 345 -3.67 2.37 14.93
C TRP A 345 -2.42 2.98 14.32
N SER A 346 -1.40 2.15 14.12
CA SER A 346 -0.14 2.53 13.48
C SER A 346 -0.33 3.05 12.05
N ALA A 347 -1.25 2.46 11.26
CA ALA A 347 -1.64 2.98 9.95
C ALA A 347 -2.44 4.28 10.04
N MET A 348 -3.42 4.35 10.96
CA MET A 348 -4.27 5.53 11.16
C MET A 348 -3.48 6.76 11.59
N ASP A 349 -2.51 6.60 12.49
CA ASP A 349 -1.62 7.68 12.96
C ASP A 349 -0.81 8.26 11.78
N LEU A 350 -0.33 7.41 10.87
CA LEU A 350 0.40 7.83 9.67
C LEU A 350 -0.51 8.57 8.68
N ILE A 351 -1.76 8.10 8.53
CA ILE A 351 -2.78 8.77 7.71
C ILE A 351 -3.06 10.18 8.25
N GLU A 352 -3.31 10.34 9.55
CA GLU A 352 -3.52 11.65 10.20
C GLU A 352 -2.30 12.58 10.03
N ALA A 353 -1.11 12.07 10.35
CA ALA A 353 0.09 12.91 10.38
C ALA A 353 0.49 13.39 8.97
N THR A 354 0.32 12.54 7.97
CA THR A 354 0.91 12.76 6.65
C THR A 354 -0.09 12.97 5.54
N TRP A 355 -1.15 12.17 5.46
CA TRP A 355 -1.90 12.01 4.21
C TRP A 355 -3.22 12.77 4.21
N LEU A 356 -3.90 12.79 5.36
CA LEU A 356 -5.16 13.49 5.57
C LEU A 356 -4.98 14.76 6.42
N SER A 357 -5.89 15.72 6.27
CA SER A 357 -5.97 16.91 7.12
C SER A 357 -6.91 16.68 8.31
N TRP A 358 -7.39 15.45 8.46
CA TRP A 358 -8.28 15.02 9.53
C TRP A 358 -7.43 14.42 10.63
N ASP A 359 -7.69 14.87 11.87
CA ASP A 359 -7.08 14.28 13.04
C ASP A 359 -7.70 12.89 13.33
N LEU A 360 -7.06 12.09 14.18
CA LEU A 360 -7.58 10.76 14.53
C LEU A 360 -8.99 10.84 15.11
N THR A 361 -9.29 11.92 15.84
CA THR A 361 -10.63 12.22 16.35
C THR A 361 -11.64 12.25 15.20
N ALA A 362 -11.39 13.00 14.14
CA ALA A 362 -12.25 13.07 12.97
C ALA A 362 -12.32 11.73 12.22
N LEU A 363 -11.17 11.05 12.04
CA LEU A 363 -11.10 9.76 11.32
C LEU A 363 -11.88 8.63 12.01
N CYS A 364 -12.10 8.72 13.32
CA CYS A 364 -12.87 7.75 14.08
C CYS A 364 -14.36 8.14 14.28
N LYS A 365 -14.84 9.22 13.64
CA LYS A 365 -16.29 9.54 13.67
C LYS A 365 -17.04 8.66 12.65
N PRO A 366 -18.11 7.95 13.06
CA PRO A 366 -18.95 7.18 12.15
C PRO A 366 -19.44 7.99 10.94
N SER A 367 -19.92 9.22 11.14
CA SER A 367 -20.40 10.06 10.02
C SER A 367 -19.30 10.46 9.04
N VAL A 368 -18.08 10.70 9.52
CA VAL A 368 -16.93 11.06 8.67
C VAL A 368 -16.48 9.86 7.84
N ALA A 369 -16.38 8.68 8.47
CA ALA A 369 -16.03 7.46 7.76
C ALA A 369 -17.09 7.08 6.71
N ALA A 370 -18.39 7.22 7.03
CA ALA A 370 -19.47 7.01 6.08
C ALA A 370 -19.41 7.99 4.90
N LYS A 371 -19.11 9.27 5.16
CA LYS A 371 -18.90 10.26 4.11
C LYS A 371 -17.69 9.93 3.24
N ALA A 372 -16.58 9.50 3.84
CA ALA A 372 -15.39 9.10 3.09
C ALA A 372 -15.70 7.90 2.17
N LEU A 373 -16.40 6.88 2.67
CA LEU A 373 -16.84 5.73 1.86
C LEU A 373 -17.73 6.17 0.69
N GLN A 374 -18.67 7.06 0.94
CA GLN A 374 -19.54 7.59 -0.11
C GLN A 374 -18.74 8.34 -1.19
N GLN A 375 -17.77 9.17 -0.79
CA GLN A 375 -16.90 9.88 -1.73
C GLN A 375 -16.02 8.93 -2.56
N VAL A 376 -15.55 7.83 -1.97
CA VAL A 376 -14.82 6.79 -2.71
C VAL A 376 -15.75 6.11 -3.72
N ARG A 377 -16.98 5.75 -3.33
CA ARG A 377 -17.97 5.15 -4.23
C ARG A 377 -18.28 6.04 -5.44
N GLU A 378 -18.41 7.34 -5.22
CA GLU A 378 -18.70 8.31 -6.30
C GLU A 378 -17.57 8.42 -7.33
N ARG A 379 -16.35 8.06 -6.97
CA ARG A 379 -15.13 8.18 -7.80
C ARG A 379 -14.62 6.86 -8.35
N MET A 380 -15.22 5.74 -7.93
CA MET A 380 -14.79 4.39 -8.28
C MET A 380 -15.82 3.72 -9.19
N PRO A 381 -15.43 3.08 -10.31
CA PRO A 381 -16.38 2.33 -11.15
C PRO A 381 -17.06 1.18 -10.38
N ALA A 382 -18.32 0.87 -10.69
CA ALA A 382 -19.13 -0.11 -9.95
C ALA A 382 -18.47 -1.50 -9.88
N ASP A 383 -17.87 -1.97 -10.98
CA ASP A 383 -17.19 -3.27 -11.02
C ASP A 383 -16.00 -3.29 -10.03
N VAL A 384 -15.21 -2.22 -9.99
CA VAL A 384 -14.10 -2.06 -9.05
C VAL A 384 -14.62 -2.01 -7.60
N GLN A 385 -15.74 -1.31 -7.38
CA GLN A 385 -16.36 -1.22 -6.06
C GLN A 385 -16.73 -2.60 -5.53
N SER A 386 -17.24 -3.49 -6.37
CA SER A 386 -17.68 -4.83 -5.97
C SER A 386 -16.54 -5.71 -5.45
N VAL A 387 -15.29 -5.42 -5.87
CA VAL A 387 -14.08 -6.11 -5.41
C VAL A 387 -13.51 -5.45 -4.15
N LEU A 388 -13.26 -4.13 -4.20
CA LEU A 388 -12.41 -3.42 -3.23
C LEU A 388 -13.14 -2.82 -2.03
N LEU A 389 -14.41 -2.42 -2.19
CA LEU A 389 -15.13 -1.69 -1.14
C LEU A 389 -15.88 -2.52 -0.08
N PRO A 390 -16.28 -3.79 -0.31
CA PRO A 390 -17.18 -4.44 0.65
C PRO A 390 -16.60 -4.51 2.06
N TYR A 391 -15.31 -4.81 2.20
CA TYR A 391 -14.66 -4.92 3.51
C TYR A 391 -14.31 -3.56 4.12
N ALA A 392 -13.99 -2.55 3.30
CA ALA A 392 -13.87 -1.18 3.80
C ALA A 392 -15.20 -0.67 4.39
N ALA A 393 -16.35 -1.08 3.83
CA ALA A 393 -17.66 -0.77 4.40
C ALA A 393 -17.85 -1.41 5.79
N PHE A 394 -17.37 -2.64 6.02
CA PHE A 394 -17.35 -3.23 7.36
C PHE A 394 -16.54 -2.42 8.38
N GLY A 395 -15.47 -1.74 7.96
CA GLY A 395 -14.73 -0.81 8.82
C GLY A 395 -15.57 0.39 9.26
N VAL A 396 -16.47 0.88 8.39
CA VAL A 396 -17.42 1.96 8.73
C VAL A 396 -18.52 1.45 9.66
N GLU A 397 -19.11 0.30 9.36
CA GLU A 397 -20.12 -0.34 10.20
C GLU A 397 -19.57 -0.64 11.60
N ALA A 398 -18.31 -1.05 11.69
CA ALA A 398 -17.62 -1.30 12.95
C ALA A 398 -17.57 -0.06 13.86
N LEU A 399 -17.42 1.16 13.31
CA LEU A 399 -17.50 2.38 14.11
C LEU A 399 -18.91 2.61 14.68
N THR A 400 -19.95 2.24 13.93
CA THR A 400 -21.33 2.26 14.43
C THR A 400 -21.54 1.22 15.53
N GLU A 401 -21.01 0.01 15.36
CA GLU A 401 -21.06 -1.06 16.37
C GLU A 401 -20.28 -0.71 17.65
N VAL A 402 -19.21 0.10 17.57
CA VAL A 402 -18.58 0.69 18.77
C VAL A 402 -19.58 1.59 19.48
N GLY A 403 -20.37 2.38 18.74
CA GLY A 403 -21.47 3.16 19.32
C GLY A 403 -22.48 2.32 20.12
N ASP A 404 -22.78 1.11 19.67
CA ASP A 404 -23.68 0.19 20.36
C ASP A 404 -23.12 -0.33 21.70
N GLY A 405 -21.80 -0.22 21.90
CA GLY A 405 -21.13 -0.57 23.14
C GLY A 405 -21.44 0.35 24.31
N PHE A 406 -22.02 1.55 24.07
CA PHE A 406 -22.49 2.47 25.12
C PHE A 406 -23.78 1.95 25.79
N PHE A 407 -23.65 0.90 26.59
CA PHE A 407 -24.78 0.15 27.15
C PHE A 407 -25.74 1.00 28.01
N ILE A 408 -25.25 2.03 28.70
CA ILE A 408 -26.11 2.93 29.51
C ILE A 408 -26.99 3.80 28.61
N LYS A 409 -26.46 4.35 27.51
CA LYS A 409 -27.24 5.09 26.51
C LYS A 409 -28.38 4.19 25.99
N ASN A 410 -28.04 2.94 25.63
CA ASN A 410 -28.98 2.00 25.04
C ASN A 410 -30.05 1.53 26.03
N TYR A 411 -29.66 1.21 27.27
CA TYR A 411 -30.60 0.87 28.35
C TYR A 411 -31.61 2.01 28.62
N ARG A 412 -31.12 3.26 28.61
CA ARG A 412 -31.97 4.45 28.83
C ARG A 412 -32.70 4.93 27.58
N ARG A 413 -32.52 4.28 26.42
CA ARG A 413 -33.05 4.72 25.11
C ARG A 413 -32.75 6.19 24.81
N SER A 414 -31.56 6.64 25.19
CA SER A 414 -31.13 8.03 24.94
C SER A 414 -30.50 8.16 23.55
N GLU A 415 -30.71 9.32 22.92
CA GLU A 415 -30.02 9.69 21.68
C GLU A 415 -28.54 10.04 21.93
N LYS A 416 -28.19 10.50 23.14
CA LYS A 416 -26.86 11.01 23.49
C LYS A 416 -26.22 10.17 24.58
N VAL A 417 -24.88 10.18 24.61
CA VAL A 417 -24.11 9.63 25.73
C VAL A 417 -24.01 10.71 26.81
N ILE A 418 -24.63 10.47 27.96
CA ILE A 418 -24.70 11.46 29.05
C ILE A 418 -23.72 11.05 30.16
N LEU A 419 -22.60 11.74 30.26
CA LEU A 419 -21.58 11.53 31.28
C LEU A 419 -21.90 12.34 32.54
N LYS A 420 -21.90 11.66 33.70
CA LYS A 420 -22.02 12.30 35.02
C LYS A 420 -20.62 12.62 35.55
N LEU A 421 -20.21 13.89 35.50
CA LEU A 421 -18.88 14.33 35.93
C LEU A 421 -18.83 14.56 37.45
N PRO A 422 -17.62 14.56 38.05
CA PRO A 422 -17.43 15.00 39.44
C PRO A 422 -18.03 16.40 39.67
N GLY A 423 -18.63 16.62 40.84
CA GLY A 423 -19.32 17.88 41.15
C GLY A 423 -20.75 18.00 40.62
N GLY A 424 -21.31 16.92 40.05
CA GLY A 424 -22.72 16.86 39.65
C GLY A 424 -23.03 17.46 38.28
N ALA A 425 -22.02 17.90 37.54
CA ALA A 425 -22.18 18.40 36.17
C ALA A 425 -22.44 17.26 35.18
N ASP A 426 -23.32 17.51 34.21
CA ASP A 426 -23.60 16.59 33.10
C ASP A 426 -22.86 17.05 31.85
N LYS A 427 -22.23 16.11 31.15
CA LYS A 427 -21.70 16.32 29.80
C LYS A 427 -22.43 15.42 28.82
N SER A 428 -23.09 16.02 27.84
CA SER A 428 -23.81 15.31 26.79
C SER A 428 -22.97 15.27 25.52
N LEU A 429 -22.76 14.07 24.97
CA LEU A 429 -22.02 13.83 23.73
C LEU A 429 -22.96 13.24 22.68
N SER A 430 -22.80 13.69 21.43
CA SER A 430 -23.35 12.95 20.28
C SER A 430 -22.74 11.55 20.24
N LEU A 431 -23.41 10.59 19.58
CA LEU A 431 -22.84 9.25 19.41
C LEU A 431 -21.50 9.32 18.66
N ASP A 432 -21.43 10.17 17.64
CA ASP A 432 -20.22 10.44 16.87
C ASP A 432 -19.05 10.90 17.74
N ASP A 433 -19.27 11.90 18.58
CA ASP A 433 -18.22 12.45 19.45
C ASP A 433 -17.85 11.46 20.56
N ALA A 434 -18.80 10.66 21.03
CA ALA A 434 -18.56 9.63 22.05
C ALA A 434 -17.71 8.48 21.48
N VAL A 435 -18.05 7.95 20.30
CA VAL A 435 -17.26 6.92 19.61
C VAL A 435 -15.86 7.43 19.31
N SER A 436 -15.75 8.62 18.72
CA SER A 436 -14.48 9.24 18.39
C SER A 436 -13.57 9.44 19.62
N GLN A 437 -14.12 9.98 20.72
CA GLN A 437 -13.37 10.12 21.97
C GLN A 437 -12.99 8.76 22.55
N PHE A 438 -13.90 7.79 22.57
CA PHE A 438 -13.62 6.43 23.06
C PHE A 438 -12.49 5.76 22.27
N MET A 439 -12.52 5.86 20.94
CA MET A 439 -11.49 5.31 20.05
C MET A 439 -10.13 5.96 20.31
N ARG A 440 -10.06 7.28 20.44
CA ARG A 440 -8.84 8.00 20.81
C ARG A 440 -8.30 7.56 22.18
N LEU A 441 -9.19 7.35 23.15
CA LEU A 441 -8.81 6.88 24.48
C LEU A 441 -8.24 5.46 24.42
N ARG A 442 -8.87 4.56 23.66
CA ARG A 442 -8.37 3.20 23.42
C ARG A 442 -6.97 3.21 22.83
N ARG A 443 -6.72 4.03 21.80
CA ARG A 443 -5.38 4.23 21.22
C ARG A 443 -4.35 4.69 22.27
N ASN A 444 -4.72 5.65 23.14
CA ASN A 444 -3.84 6.20 24.17
C ASN A 444 -3.60 5.28 25.38
N THR A 445 -4.37 4.19 25.55
CA THR A 445 -4.12 3.21 26.63
C THR A 445 -2.75 2.53 26.51
N THR A 446 -2.11 2.60 25.34
CA THR A 446 -0.71 2.21 25.13
C THR A 446 0.30 3.04 25.94
N HIS A 447 -0.10 4.21 26.45
CA HIS A 447 0.75 5.12 27.23
C HIS A 447 0.41 5.15 28.74
N GLY A 448 -0.45 4.23 29.23
CA GLY A 448 -0.85 4.14 30.64
C GLY A 448 -2.05 5.03 31.04
N PHE A 449 -2.53 4.87 32.28
CA PHE A 449 -3.75 5.54 32.79
C PHE A 449 -3.49 6.64 33.83
N ASP A 450 -2.23 7.00 34.06
CA ASP A 450 -1.78 7.70 35.27
C ASP A 450 -2.28 9.15 35.42
N LYS A 451 -2.74 9.77 34.33
CA LYS A 451 -3.32 11.12 34.37
C LYS A 451 -4.82 11.06 34.63
N PRO A 452 -5.35 11.75 35.66
CA PRO A 452 -6.78 11.81 35.93
C PRO A 452 -7.51 12.56 34.80
N ASP A 453 -8.49 11.90 34.19
CA ASP A 453 -9.36 12.48 33.17
C ASP A 453 -10.81 12.01 33.43
N PRO A 454 -11.62 12.85 34.10
CA PRO A 454 -12.98 12.48 34.45
C PRO A 454 -13.88 12.19 33.25
N VAL A 455 -13.58 12.73 32.06
CA VAL A 455 -14.35 12.43 30.84
C VAL A 455 -13.99 11.03 30.36
N ARG A 456 -12.70 10.71 30.28
CA ARG A 456 -12.20 9.38 29.93
C ARG A 456 -12.76 8.31 30.85
N ASP A 457 -12.62 8.50 32.15
CA ASP A 457 -13.00 7.49 33.14
C ASP A 457 -14.50 7.20 33.07
N ARG A 458 -15.32 8.23 32.82
CA ARG A 458 -16.77 8.09 32.61
C ARG A 458 -17.11 7.48 31.27
N LEU A 459 -16.39 7.76 30.19
CA LEU A 459 -16.58 7.11 28.90
C LEU A 459 -16.32 5.60 29.01
N PHE A 460 -15.21 5.19 29.62
CA PHE A 460 -14.91 3.77 29.86
C PHE A 460 -15.98 3.11 30.74
N ALA A 461 -16.43 3.78 31.80
CA ALA A 461 -17.48 3.23 32.67
C ALA A 461 -18.85 3.05 31.98
N GLN A 462 -19.12 3.74 30.88
CA GLN A 462 -20.37 3.62 30.12
C GLN A 462 -20.29 2.69 28.92
N HIS A 463 -19.10 2.20 28.57
CA HIS A 463 -18.87 1.36 27.40
C HIS A 463 -18.48 -0.06 27.80
N ASN A 464 -18.95 -1.07 27.06
CA ASN A 464 -18.66 -2.49 27.33
C ASN A 464 -17.25 -2.97 26.94
N GLY A 465 -16.35 -2.05 26.57
CA GLY A 465 -14.99 -2.35 26.07
C GLY A 465 -14.87 -3.09 24.72
N ARG A 466 -15.96 -3.56 24.10
CA ARG A 466 -15.90 -4.36 22.86
C ARG A 466 -15.46 -3.49 21.68
N LEU A 467 -14.46 -3.95 20.94
CA LEU A 467 -14.06 -3.40 19.65
C LEU A 467 -14.32 -4.47 18.57
N PRO A 468 -15.13 -4.20 17.53
CA PRO A 468 -15.32 -5.15 16.44
C PRO A 468 -14.00 -5.41 15.69
N ALA A 469 -13.72 -6.66 15.35
CA ALA A 469 -12.52 -7.05 14.62
C ALA A 469 -12.43 -6.37 13.23
N THR A 470 -13.59 -6.10 12.62
CA THR A 470 -13.72 -5.41 11.33
C THR A 470 -13.28 -3.94 11.35
N LEU A 471 -12.99 -3.35 12.51
CA LEU A 471 -12.30 -2.05 12.59
C LEU A 471 -10.96 -2.04 11.83
N MET A 472 -10.33 -3.21 11.68
CA MET A 472 -9.07 -3.37 10.94
C MET A 472 -9.14 -2.91 9.47
N TYR A 473 -10.34 -2.78 8.88
CA TYR A 473 -10.53 -2.27 7.52
C TYR A 473 -10.61 -0.75 7.42
N LEU A 474 -10.66 -0.03 8.54
CA LEU A 474 -10.73 1.44 8.52
C LEU A 474 -9.52 2.10 7.83
N PRO A 475 -8.27 1.64 8.01
CA PRO A 475 -7.13 2.12 7.23
C PRO A 475 -7.27 1.88 5.73
N LEU A 476 -7.85 0.74 5.31
CA LEU A 476 -8.07 0.43 3.89
C LEU A 476 -9.05 1.44 3.26
N LEU A 477 -10.12 1.81 3.96
CA LEU A 477 -11.04 2.86 3.52
C LEU A 477 -10.30 4.18 3.24
N TYR A 478 -9.48 4.63 4.19
CA TYR A 478 -8.79 5.91 4.07
C TYR A 478 -7.63 5.87 3.06
N LEU A 479 -6.98 4.72 2.86
CA LEU A 479 -6.07 4.51 1.75
C LEU A 479 -6.80 4.66 0.41
N MET A 480 -7.95 4.01 0.24
CA MET A 480 -8.76 4.16 -0.98
C MET A 480 -9.27 5.59 -1.16
N TYR A 481 -9.58 6.29 -0.07
CA TYR A 481 -9.91 7.72 -0.10
C TYR A 481 -8.78 8.55 -0.72
N ILE A 482 -7.55 8.36 -0.23
CA ILE A 482 -6.35 9.04 -0.75
C ILE A 482 -6.13 8.70 -2.23
N MET A 483 -6.25 7.42 -2.60
CA MET A 483 -6.03 6.95 -3.96
C MET A 483 -7.12 7.38 -4.94
N SER A 484 -8.36 7.62 -4.48
CA SER A 484 -9.48 8.02 -5.34
C SER A 484 -9.44 9.48 -5.81
N ASP A 485 -8.55 10.32 -5.26
CA ASP A 485 -8.38 11.73 -5.64
C ASP A 485 -6.89 12.13 -5.56
N PRO A 486 -6.06 11.64 -6.51
CA PRO A 486 -4.63 11.96 -6.55
C PRO A 486 -4.35 13.48 -6.63
N ASP A 487 -5.24 14.24 -7.28
CA ASP A 487 -5.11 15.70 -7.34
C ASP A 487 -5.20 16.37 -5.95
N ASP A 488 -5.95 15.79 -5.01
CA ASP A 488 -5.96 16.26 -3.63
C ASP A 488 -4.60 16.08 -2.96
N LEU A 489 -3.91 14.98 -3.25
CA LEU A 489 -2.53 14.77 -2.81
C LEU A 489 -1.61 15.86 -3.39
N ARG A 490 -1.69 16.15 -4.70
CA ARG A 490 -0.92 17.24 -5.33
C ARG A 490 -1.18 18.57 -4.62
N ARG A 491 -2.45 18.94 -4.39
CA ARG A 491 -2.82 20.18 -3.68
C ARG A 491 -2.24 20.23 -2.26
N ARG A 492 -2.20 19.12 -1.54
CA ARG A 492 -1.64 19.05 -0.17
C ARG A 492 -0.13 19.18 -0.15
N LEU A 493 0.57 18.54 -1.09
CA LEU A 493 2.02 18.68 -1.24
C LEU A 493 2.40 20.14 -1.52
N LEU A 494 1.68 20.81 -2.43
CA LEU A 494 1.86 22.23 -2.73
C LEU A 494 1.61 23.13 -1.52
N ARG A 495 0.51 22.93 -0.78
CA ARG A 495 0.22 23.69 0.45
C ARG A 495 1.33 23.54 1.50
N ARG A 496 1.93 22.35 1.61
CA ARG A 496 3.04 22.09 2.54
C ARG A 496 4.33 22.77 2.10
N SER A 497 4.69 22.70 0.83
CA SER A 497 5.82 23.46 0.28
C SER A 497 5.63 24.96 0.55
N ALA A 498 4.45 25.52 0.21
CA ALA A 498 4.12 26.92 0.47
C ALA A 498 4.17 27.31 1.96
N ARG A 499 3.77 26.41 2.88
CA ARG A 499 3.87 26.67 4.33
C ARG A 499 5.32 26.74 4.79
N ARG A 500 6.21 25.89 4.26
CA ARG A 500 7.64 25.93 4.58
C ARG A 500 8.28 27.26 4.14
N ARG A 501 7.86 27.77 2.97
CA ARG A 501 8.28 29.10 2.48
C ARG A 501 7.98 30.27 3.43
N ARG A 502 7.00 30.10 4.33
CA ARG A 502 6.59 31.16 5.29
C ARG A 502 7.25 31.03 6.66
N THR A 503 7.86 29.89 6.94
CA THR A 503 8.44 29.58 8.27
C THR A 503 9.97 29.60 8.26
N GLN A 504 10.57 29.60 7.08
CA GLN A 504 11.95 30.02 6.83
C GLN A 504 11.94 31.53 6.57
#